data_AF-A0A428UL68-F1
#
_entry.id   AF-A0A428UL68-F1
#
_cell.length_a   1.000
_cell.length_b   1.000
_cell.length_c   1.000
_cell.angle_alpha   90.00
_cell.angle_beta   90.00
_cell.angle_gamma   90.00
#
_symmetry.space_group_name_H-M   'P 1'
#
loop_
_entity.id
_entity.type
_entity.pdbx_description
1 polymer ?
#
loop_
_entity_poly.entity_id
_entity_poly.type
_entity_poly.pdbx_seq_one_letter_code
_entity_poly.pdbx_strand_id
1 'polypeptide(L)'
;MSFPQDNDMALPVEQQLGNPTLQIDFSWKNLKTLVSQKDKSGEYVPRYVIDYNTLRSPHLVFHPAEDKSATIGTGTLHPVSIHADYELRGRKGTLKALRRFVTSYTHLSYNYAQGLGDTPAAMTWTSSSDFKSWDFICLDESSVPVAKFSAHAWTISKVGYIEFMGPKANNPDAQEEIMITGLTLFYQMVLRTTSILSLFGAIFSRPGPLHKEAAEGSRRSVEGNEWAGYHELSSFKQKKS
;
A
#
# COMPACT_ATOMS: atom_id res chain seq x y z
N MET A 1 2.93 -62.38 15.12
CA MET A 1 2.16 -61.20 14.65
C MET A 1 3.09 -60.02 14.72
N SER A 2 3.59 -59.58 13.58
CA SER A 2 4.58 -58.52 13.47
C SER A 2 4.02 -57.52 12.47
N PHE A 3 3.67 -56.32 12.92
CA PHE A 3 3.25 -55.22 12.06
C PHE A 3 4.50 -54.56 11.45
N PRO A 4 4.49 -54.20 10.16
CA PRO A 4 5.57 -53.39 9.60
C PRO A 4 5.40 -51.92 10.02
N GLN A 5 6.52 -51.31 10.42
CA GLN A 5 6.76 -49.87 10.37
C GLN A 5 6.89 -49.45 8.91
N ASP A 6 6.13 -48.42 8.51
CA ASP A 6 6.60 -47.32 7.66
C ASP A 6 5.41 -46.45 7.24
N ASN A 7 5.44 -45.17 7.64
CA ASN A 7 5.47 -44.04 6.72
C ASN A 7 5.37 -42.75 7.53
N ASP A 8 6.54 -42.21 7.87
CA ASP A 8 6.73 -40.78 8.06
C ASP A 8 6.28 -40.08 6.77
N MET A 9 5.05 -39.58 6.75
CA MET A 9 4.67 -38.51 5.82
C MET A 9 5.34 -37.22 6.29
N ALA A 10 6.63 -37.10 5.98
CA ALA A 10 7.29 -35.82 5.92
C ALA A 10 6.52 -34.96 4.90
N LEU A 11 5.77 -33.98 5.42
CA LEU A 11 5.26 -32.88 4.63
C LEU A 11 6.44 -32.23 3.87
N PRO A 12 6.25 -31.82 2.61
CA PRO A 12 7.34 -31.28 1.80
C PRO A 12 7.98 -30.07 2.51
N VAL A 13 9.31 -30.05 2.50
CA VAL A 13 10.22 -29.13 3.21
C VAL A 13 10.08 -27.64 2.80
N GLU A 14 9.09 -27.29 1.97
CA GLU A 14 8.84 -25.90 1.56
C GLU A 14 8.04 -25.05 2.56
N GLN A 15 7.62 -25.60 3.71
CA GLN A 15 6.83 -24.87 4.71
C GLN A 15 7.61 -24.33 5.93
N GLN A 16 8.95 -24.29 5.88
CA GLN A 16 9.76 -23.78 6.99
C GLN A 16 10.50 -22.46 6.74
N LEU A 17 10.41 -21.88 5.55
CA LEU A 17 10.75 -20.47 5.39
C LEU A 17 9.50 -19.68 5.78
N GLY A 18 9.49 -19.16 7.01
CA GLY A 18 8.42 -18.27 7.47
C GLY A 18 8.14 -17.19 6.42
N ASN A 19 6.90 -16.70 6.38
CA ASN A 19 6.46 -15.61 5.51
C ASN A 19 7.56 -14.54 5.39
N PRO A 20 7.89 -14.05 4.18
CA PRO A 20 8.91 -13.02 4.04
C PRO A 20 8.50 -11.81 4.88
N THR A 21 9.47 -11.24 5.60
CA THR A 21 9.25 -10.11 6.51
C THR A 21 10.25 -9.01 6.22
N LEU A 22 9.77 -7.79 6.09
CA LEU A 22 10.60 -6.59 6.13
C LEU A 22 10.65 -6.05 7.56
N GLN A 23 11.85 -5.77 8.04
CA GLN A 23 12.10 -5.05 9.26
C GLN A 23 12.30 -3.57 8.93
N ILE A 24 11.66 -2.70 9.70
CA ILE A 24 11.64 -1.25 9.48
C ILE A 24 12.32 -0.58 10.67
N ASP A 25 13.53 -0.03 10.47
CA ASP A 25 14.23 0.76 11.49
C ASP A 25 13.91 2.27 11.36
N PHE A 26 13.11 2.79 12.29
CA PHE A 26 12.77 4.20 12.44
C PHE A 26 13.92 4.97 13.11
N SER A 27 14.85 5.48 12.29
CA SER A 27 15.95 6.35 12.75
C SER A 27 15.58 7.83 12.64
N TRP A 28 14.96 8.35 13.69
CA TRP A 28 14.53 9.76 13.77
C TRP A 28 15.69 10.77 13.78
N LYS A 29 16.92 10.35 14.13
CA LYS A 29 18.09 11.25 14.20
C LYS A 29 18.51 11.81 12.84
N ASN A 30 18.26 11.07 11.76
CA ASN A 30 18.63 11.49 10.41
C ASN A 30 17.41 11.73 9.52
N LEU A 31 16.19 11.67 10.07
CA LEU A 31 14.96 11.68 9.27
C LEU A 31 15.02 10.64 8.14
N LYS A 32 15.52 9.44 8.47
CA LYS A 32 15.57 8.29 7.56
C LYS A 32 15.02 7.04 8.22
N THR A 33 14.43 6.17 7.42
CA THR A 33 14.10 4.82 7.82
C THR A 33 14.83 3.82 6.95
N LEU A 34 15.39 2.80 7.59
CA LEU A 34 16.03 1.68 6.91
C LEU A 34 15.04 0.52 6.85
N VAL A 35 14.85 -0.06 5.68
CA VAL A 35 14.03 -1.27 5.52
C VAL A 35 14.94 -2.41 5.13
N SER A 36 14.98 -3.45 5.96
CA SER A 36 15.86 -4.60 5.83
C SER A 36 15.08 -5.89 5.71
N GLN A 37 15.65 -6.89 5.05
CA GLN A 37 15.08 -8.24 4.94
C GLN A 37 16.13 -9.26 5.38
N LYS A 38 15.70 -10.37 5.98
CA LYS A 38 16.61 -11.48 6.21
C LYS A 38 17.05 -12.10 4.88
N ASP A 39 18.34 -12.30 4.73
CA ASP A 39 18.91 -13.06 3.62
C ASP A 39 18.91 -14.58 3.91
N LYS A 40 19.55 -15.36 3.04
CA LYS A 40 19.69 -16.82 3.22
C LYS A 40 20.57 -17.20 4.41
N SER A 41 21.44 -16.30 4.88
CA SER A 41 22.30 -16.51 6.04
C SER A 41 21.59 -16.18 7.37
N GLY A 42 20.42 -15.52 7.29
CA GLY A 42 19.63 -15.10 8.44
C GLY A 42 19.98 -13.69 8.93
N GLU A 43 20.91 -13.00 8.26
CA GLU A 43 21.31 -11.63 8.56
C GLU A 43 20.34 -10.62 7.91
N TYR A 44 20.06 -9.52 8.61
CA TYR A 44 19.23 -8.45 8.06
C TYR A 44 20.03 -7.57 7.10
N VAL A 45 19.73 -7.70 5.82
CA VAL A 45 20.36 -6.91 4.76
C VAL A 45 19.44 -5.74 4.38
N PRO A 46 19.95 -4.49 4.35
CA PRO A 46 19.18 -3.34 3.89
C PRO A 46 18.71 -3.49 2.44
N ARG A 47 17.43 -3.24 2.18
CA ARG A 47 16.81 -3.30 0.84
C ARG A 47 16.35 -1.93 0.38
N TYR A 48 15.81 -1.12 1.30
CA TYR A 48 15.33 0.21 0.98
C TYR A 48 15.72 1.23 2.04
N VAL A 49 15.80 2.48 1.63
CA VAL A 49 15.97 3.65 2.48
C VAL A 49 14.83 4.61 2.20
N ILE A 50 14.25 5.16 3.25
CA ILE A 50 13.15 6.10 3.17
C ILE A 50 13.63 7.42 3.74
N ASP A 51 13.56 8.48 2.93
CA ASP A 51 13.92 9.82 3.33
C ASP A 51 12.66 10.64 3.65
N TYR A 52 12.67 11.34 4.79
CA TYR A 52 11.55 12.17 5.24
C TYR A 52 11.78 13.66 4.91
N ASN A 53 10.89 14.23 4.11
CA ASN A 53 10.84 15.67 3.85
C ASN A 53 9.78 16.31 4.75
N THR A 54 10.20 17.16 5.69
CA THR A 54 9.30 17.80 6.67
C THR A 54 8.62 19.07 6.14
N LEU A 55 9.23 19.75 5.17
CA LEU A 55 8.80 21.08 4.69
C LEU A 55 8.24 21.06 3.25
N ARG A 56 8.46 19.98 2.50
CA ARG A 56 7.95 19.86 1.11
C ARG A 56 7.37 18.49 0.84
N SER A 57 6.37 18.45 -0.05
CA SER A 57 5.92 17.21 -0.68
C SER A 57 6.87 16.79 -1.82
N PRO A 58 7.02 15.48 -2.08
CA PRO A 58 6.50 14.36 -1.28
C PRO A 58 7.22 14.22 0.08
N HIS A 59 6.46 13.81 1.10
CA HIS A 59 6.93 13.73 2.48
C HIS A 59 7.76 12.47 2.77
N LEU A 60 7.46 11.39 2.05
CA LEU A 60 8.19 10.13 2.07
C LEU A 60 8.79 9.92 0.68
N VAL A 61 10.08 9.62 0.60
CA VAL A 61 10.75 9.23 -0.66
C VAL A 61 11.44 7.89 -0.45
N PHE A 62 11.09 6.90 -1.27
CA PHE A 62 11.57 5.52 -1.16
C PHE A 62 12.66 5.27 -2.19
N HIS A 63 13.82 4.83 -1.71
CA HIS A 63 15.00 4.54 -2.49
C HIS A 63 15.44 3.09 -2.29
N PRO A 64 15.96 2.41 -3.32
CA PRO A 64 16.76 1.20 -3.13
C PRO A 64 17.96 1.47 -2.23
N ALA A 65 18.34 0.52 -1.38
CA ALA A 65 19.51 0.67 -0.51
C ALA A 65 20.83 0.72 -1.30
N GLU A 66 20.89 -0.02 -2.42
CA GLU A 66 22.04 -0.11 -3.32
C GLU A 66 22.23 1.16 -4.17
N ASP A 67 21.12 1.78 -4.59
CA ASP A 67 21.12 3.03 -5.36
C ASP A 67 20.19 4.06 -4.72
N LYS A 68 20.78 4.94 -3.91
CA LYS A 68 20.05 6.01 -3.22
C LYS A 68 19.62 7.15 -4.14
N SER A 69 20.11 7.19 -5.39
CA SER A 69 19.73 8.20 -6.36
C SER A 69 18.44 7.85 -7.09
N ALA A 70 18.13 6.55 -7.20
CA ALA A 70 16.89 6.06 -7.78
C ALA A 70 15.71 6.19 -6.80
N THR A 71 14.56 6.63 -7.31
CA THR A 71 13.30 6.69 -6.54
C THR A 71 12.35 5.62 -7.06
N ILE A 72 11.96 4.68 -6.19
CA ILE A 72 10.97 3.64 -6.53
C ILE A 72 9.54 4.07 -6.21
N GLY A 73 9.37 5.01 -5.29
CA GLY A 73 8.07 5.53 -4.93
C GLY A 73 8.12 6.68 -3.95
N THR A 74 6.96 7.28 -3.71
CA THR A 74 6.79 8.41 -2.81
C THR A 74 5.49 8.32 -2.02
N GLY A 75 5.43 9.01 -0.89
CA GLY A 75 4.23 9.19 -0.07
C GLY A 75 4.01 10.66 0.23
N THR A 76 2.81 11.16 -0.01
CA THR A 76 2.42 12.55 0.26
C THR A 76 1.28 12.60 1.26
N LEU A 77 1.60 13.12 2.44
CA LEU A 77 0.65 13.36 3.52
C LEU A 77 0.02 14.74 3.36
N HIS A 78 -1.22 14.88 3.82
CA HIS A 78 -1.96 16.13 3.73
C HIS A 78 -2.42 16.55 5.13
N PRO A 79 -1.96 17.69 5.68
CA PRO A 79 -2.29 18.10 7.05
C PRO A 79 -3.79 18.21 7.35
N VAL A 80 -4.59 18.53 6.33
CA VAL A 80 -6.04 18.78 6.45
C VAL A 80 -6.87 17.62 5.88
N SER A 81 -6.33 16.80 4.98
CA SER A 81 -7.08 15.68 4.40
C SER A 81 -6.85 14.39 5.19
N ILE A 82 -7.89 13.57 5.30
CA ILE A 82 -7.73 12.22 5.84
C ILE A 82 -7.12 11.26 4.81
N HIS A 83 -7.05 11.65 3.53
CA HIS A 83 -6.42 10.88 2.47
C HIS A 83 -4.92 11.15 2.42
N ALA A 84 -4.16 10.20 1.89
CA ALA A 84 -2.77 10.39 1.54
C ALA A 84 -2.58 9.95 0.08
N ASP A 85 -1.63 10.54 -0.62
CA ASP A 85 -1.27 10.13 -1.96
C ASP A 85 0.03 9.33 -1.95
N TYR A 86 0.22 8.49 -2.95
CA TYR A 86 1.47 7.77 -3.15
C TYR A 86 1.80 7.70 -4.63
N GLU A 87 3.06 7.44 -4.92
CA GLU A 87 3.53 7.11 -6.26
C GLU A 87 4.36 5.84 -6.19
N LEU A 88 4.14 4.91 -7.12
CA LEU A 88 4.92 3.69 -7.28
C LEU A 88 5.38 3.60 -8.73
N ARG A 89 6.69 3.65 -8.95
CA ARG A 89 7.32 3.52 -10.29
C ARG A 89 6.64 4.40 -11.35
N GLY A 90 6.39 5.68 -11.01
CA GLY A 90 5.74 6.66 -11.88
C GLY A 90 4.20 6.62 -11.92
N ARG A 91 3.56 5.62 -11.32
CA ARG A 91 2.09 5.55 -11.21
C ARG A 91 1.62 6.18 -9.90
N LYS A 92 0.79 7.21 -10.03
CA LYS A 92 0.17 7.90 -8.90
C LYS A 92 -1.06 7.15 -8.43
N GLY A 93 -1.26 7.12 -7.11
CA GLY A 93 -2.44 6.56 -6.47
C GLY A 93 -2.78 7.31 -5.19
N THR A 94 -3.93 6.99 -4.62
CA THR A 94 -4.42 7.60 -3.37
C THR A 94 -4.78 6.50 -2.40
N LEU A 95 -4.32 6.64 -1.15
CA LEU A 95 -4.83 5.94 0.02
C LEU A 95 -6.07 6.67 0.50
N LYS A 96 -7.24 6.18 0.09
CA LYS A 96 -8.51 6.82 0.38
C LYS A 96 -9.16 6.21 1.61
N ALA A 97 -9.31 7.02 2.65
CA ALA A 97 -10.08 6.66 3.83
C ALA A 97 -11.51 6.26 3.46
N LEU A 98 -11.93 5.06 3.89
CA LEU A 98 -13.30 4.57 3.79
C LEU A 98 -14.19 5.14 4.89
N ARG A 99 -13.61 5.54 6.02
CA ARG A 99 -14.30 6.10 7.18
C ARG A 99 -13.45 7.21 7.82
N ARG A 100 -14.10 8.18 8.45
CA ARG A 100 -13.42 9.34 9.06
C ARG A 100 -12.74 9.02 10.38
N PHE A 101 -13.37 8.21 11.24
CA PHE A 101 -12.90 7.91 12.60
C PHE A 101 -12.37 6.48 12.80
N VAL A 102 -12.30 5.70 11.72
CA VAL A 102 -11.79 4.34 11.74
C VAL A 102 -10.68 4.25 10.73
N THR A 103 -9.55 3.65 11.11
CA THR A 103 -8.44 3.37 10.20
C THR A 103 -8.85 2.26 9.26
N SER A 104 -9.41 2.67 8.12
CA SER A 104 -9.83 1.81 7.03
C SER A 104 -9.61 2.61 5.75
N TYR A 105 -8.69 2.16 4.92
CA TYR A 105 -8.18 2.86 3.75
C TYR A 105 -8.15 1.91 2.56
N THR A 106 -8.52 2.39 1.38
CA THR A 106 -8.43 1.62 0.15
C THR A 106 -7.39 2.22 -0.79
N HIS A 107 -6.73 1.35 -1.55
CA HIS A 107 -5.86 1.71 -2.67
C HIS A 107 -6.11 0.76 -3.84
N LEU A 108 -5.74 1.20 -5.05
CA LEU A 108 -5.79 0.38 -6.25
C LEU A 108 -4.45 -0.32 -6.47
N SER A 109 -4.49 -1.61 -6.72
CA SER A 109 -3.32 -2.46 -6.92
C SER A 109 -3.33 -3.12 -8.29
N TYR A 110 -2.30 -2.87 -9.08
CA TYR A 110 -2.11 -3.59 -10.34
C TYR A 110 -1.43 -4.95 -10.11
N ASN A 111 -0.65 -5.07 -9.03
CA ASN A 111 0.00 -6.33 -8.67
C ASN A 111 -1.01 -7.39 -8.21
N TYR A 112 -2.18 -6.99 -7.70
CA TYR A 112 -3.22 -7.91 -7.22
C TYR A 112 -4.44 -8.05 -8.16
N ALA A 113 -4.40 -7.47 -9.36
CA ALA A 113 -5.46 -7.64 -10.36
C ALA A 113 -5.71 -9.14 -10.67
N GLN A 114 -6.99 -9.55 -10.69
CA GLN A 114 -7.42 -10.94 -10.96
C GLN A 114 -8.19 -11.08 -12.28
N GLY A 115 -8.63 -9.97 -12.89
CA GLY A 115 -9.45 -9.97 -14.10
C GLY A 115 -8.66 -9.89 -15.41
N LEU A 116 -9.35 -10.17 -16.53
CA LEU A 116 -8.83 -9.90 -17.87
C LEU A 116 -8.89 -8.38 -18.14
N GLY A 117 -7.74 -7.76 -18.41
CA GLY A 117 -7.60 -6.33 -18.68
C GLY A 117 -6.89 -5.57 -17.56
N ASP A 118 -6.47 -4.33 -17.84
CA ASP A 118 -5.70 -3.45 -16.94
C ASP A 118 -6.50 -2.90 -15.74
N THR A 119 -7.51 -3.65 -15.25
CA THR A 119 -8.35 -3.21 -14.12
C THR A 119 -7.62 -3.52 -12.81
N PRO A 120 -7.20 -2.52 -12.03
CA PRO A 120 -6.51 -2.75 -10.77
C PRO A 120 -7.47 -3.26 -9.69
N ALA A 121 -6.95 -4.11 -8.80
CA ALA A 121 -7.66 -4.64 -7.66
C ALA A 121 -7.82 -3.60 -6.54
N ALA A 122 -9.02 -3.47 -5.98
CA ALA A 122 -9.27 -2.60 -4.83
C ALA A 122 -8.90 -3.29 -3.50
N MET A 123 -7.73 -2.93 -2.96
CA MET A 123 -7.24 -3.46 -1.69
C MET A 123 -7.64 -2.56 -0.52
N THR A 124 -7.65 -3.14 0.68
CA THR A 124 -8.04 -2.41 1.90
C THR A 124 -7.04 -2.62 3.03
N TRP A 125 -6.47 -1.53 3.52
CA TRP A 125 -5.79 -1.50 4.81
C TRP A 125 -6.81 -1.24 5.92
N THR A 126 -6.86 -2.11 6.92
CA THR A 126 -7.69 -1.96 8.12
C THR A 126 -6.83 -2.06 9.37
N SER A 127 -7.24 -1.40 10.44
CA SER A 127 -6.58 -1.54 11.74
C SER A 127 -7.14 -2.72 12.52
N SER A 128 -6.25 -3.55 13.09
CA SER A 128 -6.55 -4.46 14.19
C SER A 128 -5.92 -3.99 15.51
N SER A 129 -5.42 -2.75 15.52
CA SER A 129 -4.71 -2.12 16.65
C SER A 129 -5.48 -2.20 17.96
N ASP A 130 -4.75 -2.53 19.03
CA ASP A 130 -5.17 -2.29 20.41
C ASP A 130 -4.49 -1.03 20.96
N PHE A 131 -4.75 -0.66 22.22
CA PHE A 131 -4.13 0.52 22.82
C PHE A 131 -2.59 0.44 22.94
N LYS A 132 -1.92 -0.67 22.59
CA LYS A 132 -0.47 -0.88 22.79
C LYS A 132 0.32 -0.95 21.49
N SER A 133 -0.31 -1.33 20.38
CA SER A 133 0.33 -1.59 19.09
C SER A 133 -0.44 -0.93 17.95
N TRP A 134 0.28 -0.47 16.93
CA TRP A 134 -0.31 -0.04 15.66
C TRP A 134 -0.15 -1.19 14.67
N ASP A 135 -1.24 -1.94 14.54
CA ASP A 135 -1.36 -3.09 13.66
C ASP A 135 -2.32 -2.76 12.51
N PHE A 136 -1.81 -2.80 11.29
CA PHE A 136 -2.59 -2.65 10.07
C PHE A 136 -2.52 -3.93 9.24
N ILE A 137 -3.67 -4.43 8.80
CA ILE A 137 -3.79 -5.59 7.94
C ILE A 137 -4.21 -5.11 6.56
N CYS A 138 -3.47 -5.50 5.53
CA CYS A 138 -3.85 -5.29 4.14
C CYS A 138 -4.63 -6.51 3.65
N LEU A 139 -5.82 -6.26 3.11
CA LEU A 139 -6.74 -7.25 2.56
C LEU A 139 -6.85 -7.06 1.05
N ASP A 140 -6.92 -8.16 0.31
CA ASP A 140 -7.26 -8.13 -1.12
C ASP A 140 -8.78 -7.89 -1.35
N GLU A 141 -9.22 -7.92 -2.62
CA GLU A 141 -10.62 -7.73 -2.99
C GLU A 141 -11.57 -8.77 -2.38
N SER A 142 -11.06 -9.97 -2.13
CA SER A 142 -11.80 -11.07 -1.51
C SER A 142 -11.74 -11.02 0.02
N SER A 143 -11.22 -9.92 0.59
CA SER A 143 -11.00 -9.75 2.02
C SER A 143 -10.02 -10.75 2.64
N VAL A 144 -9.12 -11.32 1.84
CA VAL A 144 -8.08 -12.23 2.29
C VAL A 144 -6.84 -11.41 2.72
N PRO A 145 -6.25 -11.66 3.90
CA PRO A 145 -5.03 -10.99 4.32
C PRO A 145 -3.85 -11.29 3.40
N VAL A 146 -3.17 -10.23 2.96
CA VAL A 146 -1.97 -10.31 2.11
C VAL A 146 -0.74 -9.69 2.75
N ALA A 147 -0.92 -8.88 3.79
CA ALA A 147 0.17 -8.34 4.58
C ALA A 147 -0.30 -7.84 5.94
N LYS A 148 0.61 -7.83 6.91
CA LYS A 148 0.43 -7.19 8.21
C LYS A 148 1.58 -6.24 8.48
N PHE A 149 1.27 -4.97 8.73
CA PHE A 149 2.18 -4.00 9.32
C PHE A 149 1.99 -3.97 10.82
N SER A 150 3.08 -4.01 11.59
CA SER A 150 3.07 -3.92 13.05
C SER A 150 4.17 -2.98 13.55
N ALA A 151 3.81 -2.05 14.43
CA ALA A 151 4.74 -1.18 15.13
C ALA A 151 4.25 -0.91 16.57
N HIS A 152 5.15 -0.72 17.54
CA HIS A 152 4.71 -0.33 18.89
C HIS A 152 4.32 1.16 18.93
N ALA A 153 3.05 1.39 19.27
CA ALA A 153 2.37 2.67 19.24
C ALA A 153 3.02 3.74 20.14
N TRP A 154 3.53 3.32 21.31
CA TRP A 154 3.84 4.24 22.41
C TRP A 154 5.31 4.29 22.82
N THR A 155 6.10 3.28 22.42
CA THR A 155 7.51 3.24 22.78
C THR A 155 8.42 3.89 21.76
N ILE A 156 7.91 4.32 20.59
CA ILE A 156 8.75 4.62 19.42
C ILE A 156 9.82 3.51 19.35
N SER A 157 9.38 2.24 19.42
CA SER A 157 10.33 1.16 19.20
C SER A 157 10.95 1.46 17.85
N LYS A 158 12.27 1.53 17.81
CA LYS A 158 12.99 1.83 16.57
C LYS A 158 12.66 0.83 15.48
N VAL A 159 11.97 -0.26 15.77
CA VAL A 159 11.70 -1.33 14.83
C VAL A 159 10.19 -1.58 14.67
N GLY A 160 9.73 -1.63 13.42
CA GLY A 160 8.45 -2.18 12.98
C GLY A 160 8.63 -3.32 11.97
N TYR A 161 7.55 -3.98 11.58
CA TYR A 161 7.60 -5.13 10.69
C TYR A 161 6.48 -5.08 9.65
N ILE A 162 6.77 -5.54 8.43
CA ILE A 162 5.77 -5.91 7.42
C ILE A 162 5.94 -7.39 7.14
N GLU A 163 4.96 -8.18 7.52
CA GLU A 163 4.86 -9.60 7.19
C GLU A 163 4.00 -9.76 5.94
N PHE A 164 4.52 -10.37 4.89
CA PHE A 164 3.76 -10.62 3.66
C PHE A 164 3.11 -11.99 3.70
N MET A 165 1.89 -12.09 3.20
CA MET A 165 1.04 -13.28 3.28
C MET A 165 0.47 -13.63 1.91
N GLY A 166 0.06 -14.90 1.77
CA GLY A 166 -0.62 -15.38 0.58
C GLY A 166 0.28 -15.59 -0.63
N PRO A 167 -0.30 -15.89 -1.81
CA PRO A 167 0.44 -16.37 -2.97
C PRO A 167 1.45 -15.36 -3.55
N LYS A 168 1.23 -14.06 -3.32
CA LYS A 168 2.10 -12.98 -3.81
C LYS A 168 3.13 -12.51 -2.77
N ALA A 169 3.26 -13.22 -1.64
CA ALA A 169 4.14 -12.82 -0.55
C ALA A 169 5.61 -12.67 -0.98
N ASN A 170 6.10 -13.48 -1.93
CA ASN A 170 7.47 -13.44 -2.44
C ASN A 170 7.63 -12.62 -3.74
N ASN A 171 6.58 -11.96 -4.24
CA ASN A 171 6.65 -11.14 -5.45
C ASN A 171 7.26 -9.76 -5.09
N PRO A 172 8.41 -9.36 -5.66
CA PRO A 172 9.07 -8.10 -5.32
C PRO A 172 8.22 -6.85 -5.60
N ASP A 173 7.50 -6.82 -6.72
CA ASP A 173 6.67 -5.66 -7.10
C ASP A 173 5.48 -5.50 -6.14
N ALA A 174 4.87 -6.62 -5.72
CA ALA A 174 3.83 -6.62 -4.70
C ALA A 174 4.38 -6.19 -3.33
N GLN A 175 5.59 -6.64 -2.97
CA GLN A 175 6.24 -6.24 -1.72
C GLN A 175 6.51 -4.73 -1.69
N GLU A 176 7.03 -4.15 -2.78
CA GLU A 176 7.25 -2.71 -2.91
C GLU A 176 5.96 -1.90 -2.76
N GLU A 177 4.88 -2.32 -3.44
CA GLU A 177 3.59 -1.65 -3.36
C GLU A 177 3.03 -1.65 -1.92
N ILE A 178 3.05 -2.81 -1.27
CA ILE A 178 2.58 -2.98 0.11
C ILE A 178 3.46 -2.19 1.09
N MET A 179 4.78 -2.17 0.89
CA MET A 179 5.70 -1.37 1.69
C MET A 179 5.37 0.12 1.58
N ILE A 180 5.27 0.65 0.36
CA ILE A 180 5.01 2.07 0.12
C ILE A 180 3.64 2.48 0.68
N THR A 181 2.59 1.70 0.40
CA THR A 181 1.25 2.02 0.88
C THR A 181 1.11 1.86 2.39
N GLY A 182 1.68 0.80 2.97
CA GLY A 182 1.65 0.53 4.41
C GLY A 182 2.40 1.59 5.23
N LEU A 183 3.59 1.99 4.80
CA LEU A 183 4.36 3.04 5.48
C LEU A 183 3.76 4.43 5.27
N THR A 184 3.23 4.73 4.08
CA THR A 184 2.49 5.98 3.86
C THR A 184 1.28 6.07 4.78
N LEU A 185 0.53 4.97 4.96
CA LEU A 185 -0.57 4.90 5.90
C LEU A 185 -0.12 5.10 7.35
N PHE A 186 0.95 4.42 7.76
CA PHE A 186 1.51 4.57 9.11
C PHE A 186 1.83 6.04 9.41
N TYR A 187 2.56 6.72 8.53
CA TYR A 187 2.90 8.13 8.72
C TYR A 187 1.68 9.06 8.66
N GLN A 188 0.69 8.75 7.83
CA GLN A 188 -0.60 9.45 7.85
C GLN A 188 -1.30 9.31 9.22
N MET A 189 -1.24 8.13 9.85
CA MET A 189 -1.78 7.94 11.19
C MET A 189 -0.98 8.72 12.24
N VAL A 190 0.36 8.73 12.17
CA VAL A 190 1.22 9.54 13.04
C VAL A 190 0.78 11.00 12.98
N LEU A 191 0.73 11.58 11.77
CA LEU A 191 0.33 12.98 11.56
C LEU A 191 -1.06 13.31 12.13
N ARG A 192 -2.02 12.40 11.95
CA ARG A 192 -3.40 12.58 12.45
C ARG A 192 -3.48 12.53 13.97
N THR A 193 -2.70 11.67 14.61
CA THR A 193 -2.68 11.54 16.08
C THR A 193 -1.91 12.68 16.77
N THR A 194 -0.95 13.31 16.09
CA THR A 194 -0.15 14.41 16.65
C THR A 194 -0.69 15.80 16.36
N SER A 195 -1.72 15.95 15.50
CA SER A 195 -2.27 17.24 15.10
C SER A 195 -3.79 17.31 15.29
N ILE A 196 -4.23 18.01 16.35
CA ILE A 196 -5.64 18.32 16.64
C ILE A 196 -6.34 19.07 15.48
N LEU A 197 -5.60 19.81 14.64
CA LEU A 197 -6.16 20.53 13.49
C LEU A 197 -6.63 19.59 12.35
N SER A 198 -6.11 18.36 12.27
CA SER A 198 -6.53 17.36 11.29
C SER A 198 -7.96 16.83 11.53
N LEU A 199 -8.51 17.00 12.75
CA LEU A 199 -9.90 16.63 13.05
C LEU A 199 -10.92 17.51 12.33
N PHE A 200 -10.64 18.79 12.09
CA PHE A 200 -11.59 19.70 11.42
C PHE A 200 -11.65 19.50 9.90
N GLY A 201 -10.52 19.19 9.26
CA GLY A 201 -10.48 18.85 7.83
C GLY A 201 -11.15 17.52 7.48
N ALA A 202 -11.16 16.56 8.42
CA ALA A 202 -11.89 15.30 8.28
C ALA A 202 -13.40 15.49 8.05
N ILE A 203 -13.99 16.58 8.54
CA ILE A 203 -15.41 16.91 8.37
C ILE A 203 -15.76 17.21 6.89
N PHE A 204 -14.82 17.77 6.13
CA PHE A 204 -15.02 18.14 4.71
C PHE A 204 -14.53 17.09 3.71
N SER A 205 -13.70 16.13 4.15
CA SER A 205 -13.24 15.03 3.30
C SER A 205 -14.39 14.09 2.89
N ARG A 206 -14.38 13.59 1.63
CA ARG A 206 -15.36 12.64 1.09
C ARG A 206 -14.84 11.20 1.17
N PRO A 207 -15.11 10.46 2.27
CA PRO A 207 -14.73 9.06 2.35
C PRO A 207 -15.55 8.22 1.36
N GLY A 208 -14.96 7.15 0.85
CA GLY A 208 -15.68 6.21 -0.01
C GLY A 208 -14.75 5.27 -0.78
N PRO A 209 -15.25 4.12 -1.27
CA PRO A 209 -14.43 3.14 -1.98
C PRO A 209 -13.93 3.65 -3.34
N LEU A 210 -12.69 3.28 -3.72
CA LEU A 210 -12.14 3.63 -5.03
C LEU A 210 -12.74 2.81 -6.18
N HIS A 211 -13.24 1.59 -5.94
CA HIS A 211 -13.87 0.78 -6.99
C HIS A 211 -15.07 1.48 -7.64
N LYS A 212 -15.84 2.25 -6.86
CA LYS A 212 -16.99 3.02 -7.36
C LYS A 212 -16.52 4.15 -8.28
N GLU A 213 -15.43 4.84 -7.92
CA GLU A 213 -14.90 5.94 -8.72
C GLU A 213 -14.13 5.46 -9.95
N ALA A 214 -13.46 4.31 -9.90
CA ALA A 214 -12.84 3.71 -11.09
C ALA A 214 -13.90 3.23 -12.08
N ALA A 215 -14.98 2.59 -11.60
CA ALA A 215 -16.12 2.20 -12.44
C ALA A 215 -16.90 3.40 -12.99
N GLU A 216 -17.10 4.46 -12.19
CA GLU A 216 -17.75 5.70 -12.63
C GLU A 216 -16.86 6.54 -13.55
N GLY A 217 -15.54 6.54 -13.33
CA GLY A 217 -14.55 7.20 -14.18
C GLY A 217 -14.42 6.52 -15.53
N SER A 218 -14.42 5.17 -15.55
CA SER A 218 -14.50 4.37 -16.76
C SER A 218 -15.83 4.57 -17.51
N ARG A 219 -16.97 4.60 -16.80
CA ARG A 219 -18.26 4.96 -17.43
C ARG A 219 -18.27 6.37 -18.03
N ARG A 220 -17.77 7.36 -17.29
CA ARG A 220 -17.70 8.75 -17.77
C ARG A 220 -16.72 8.94 -18.93
N SER A 221 -15.61 8.20 -18.97
CA SER A 221 -14.68 8.25 -20.11
C SER A 221 -15.27 7.57 -21.34
N VAL A 222 -15.98 6.45 -21.18
CA VAL A 222 -16.70 5.78 -22.28
C VAL A 222 -17.81 6.67 -22.83
N GLU A 223 -18.65 7.27 -21.97
CA GLU A 223 -19.71 8.20 -22.40
C GLU A 223 -19.10 9.45 -23.08
N GLY A 224 -18.04 10.05 -22.50
CA GLY A 224 -17.36 11.19 -23.09
C GLY A 224 -16.76 10.91 -24.48
N ASN A 225 -16.25 9.69 -24.68
CA ASN A 225 -15.70 9.26 -25.97
C ASN A 225 -16.81 8.96 -27.00
N GLU A 226 -17.97 8.44 -26.58
CA GLU A 226 -19.14 8.26 -27.46
C GLU A 226 -19.69 9.61 -27.95
N TRP A 227 -19.82 10.62 -27.07
CA TRP A 227 -20.27 11.96 -27.47
C TRP A 227 -19.28 12.69 -28.39
N ALA A 228 -17.96 12.50 -28.17
CA ALA A 228 -16.93 13.04 -29.05
C ALA A 228 -17.01 12.45 -30.47
N GLY A 229 -17.24 11.14 -30.60
CA GLY A 229 -17.43 10.47 -31.89
C GLY A 229 -18.68 10.93 -32.65
N TYR A 230 -19.77 11.23 -31.94
CA TYR A 230 -21.00 11.78 -32.55
C TYR A 230 -20.80 13.19 -33.09
N HIS A 231 -20.02 14.04 -32.42
CA HIS A 231 -19.71 15.39 -32.90
C HIS A 231 -18.77 15.39 -34.11
N GLU A 232 -17.84 14.43 -34.19
CA GLU A 232 -16.94 14.30 -35.33
C GLU A 232 -17.68 13.81 -36.59
N LEU A 233 -18.57 12.82 -36.45
CA LEU A 233 -19.40 12.28 -37.53
C LEU A 233 -20.46 13.28 -38.05
N SER A 234 -21.00 14.13 -37.17
CA SER A 234 -21.96 15.17 -37.56
C SER A 234 -21.28 16.36 -38.26
N SER A 235 -20.04 16.71 -37.90
CA SER A 235 -19.27 17.73 -38.62
C SER A 235 -18.87 17.28 -40.04
N PHE A 236 -18.62 15.98 -40.25
CA PHE A 236 -18.28 15.43 -41.56
C PHE A 236 -19.47 15.42 -42.52
N LYS A 237 -20.69 15.28 -42.03
CA LYS A 237 -21.91 15.31 -42.87
C LYS A 237 -22.30 16.71 -43.33
N GLN A 238 -21.91 17.77 -42.61
CA GLN A 238 -22.23 19.15 -43.03
C GLN A 238 -21.31 19.73 -44.10
N LYS A 239 -20.18 19.08 -44.42
CA LYS A 239 -19.20 19.57 -45.41
C LYS A 239 -19.40 19.04 -46.83
N LYS A 240 -20.53 18.38 -47.10
CA LYS A 240 -20.96 17.96 -48.44
C LYS A 240 -22.37 18.49 -48.72
N SER A 241 -22.48 19.79 -48.95
CA SER A 241 -23.52 20.38 -49.81
C SER A 241 -23.05 21.73 -50.32
#